data_AF-A0A254TFP9-F1
#
_entry.id   AF-A0A254TFP9-F1
#
_cell.length_a   1.000
_cell.length_b   1.000
_cell.length_c   1.000
_cell.angle_alpha   90.00
_cell.angle_beta   90.00
_cell.angle_gamma   90.00
#
_symmetry.space_group_name_H-M   'P 1'
#
loop_
_entity.id
_entity.type
_entity.pdbx_description
1 polymer ?
#
loop_
_entity_poly.entity_id
_entity_poly.type
_entity_poly.pdbx_seq_one_letter_code
_entity_poly.pdbx_strand_id
1 'polypeptide(L)'
;MAYNKAVPFFLSIVDPSLLAPPVNVLRLSLHPLGMAPRIANYWEWRNHLFERLRHQVGMTADPVLIALTEELAAYPAPAGAKPHHGGNDYAGVVVPLQFVTDAGILSFISTTTVFGTPIDVTLSELALETFFPADAVTADALRRIQDSSAVT
;
A
#
# COMPACT_ATOMS: atom_id res chain seq x y z
N MET A 1 4.29 2.97 -16.52
CA MET A 1 3.46 2.81 -15.31
C MET A 1 2.98 4.18 -14.91
N ALA A 2 1.66 4.38 -14.75
CA ALA A 2 1.14 5.60 -14.16
C ALA A 2 1.18 5.43 -12.63
N TYR A 3 1.87 6.32 -11.93
CA TYR A 3 1.91 6.34 -10.48
C TYR A 3 1.80 7.79 -10.00
N ASN A 4 1.24 7.98 -8.81
CA ASN A 4 1.18 9.31 -8.23
C ASN A 4 2.54 9.69 -7.59
N LYS A 5 2.70 10.96 -7.26
CA LYS A 5 3.97 11.52 -6.78
C LYS A 5 4.47 10.95 -5.44
N ALA A 6 3.68 10.16 -4.74
CA ALA A 6 4.10 9.47 -3.52
C ALA A 6 4.90 8.20 -3.82
N VAL A 7 4.67 7.56 -4.97
CA VAL A 7 5.27 6.26 -5.30
C VAL A 7 6.81 6.26 -5.36
N PRO A 8 7.52 7.30 -5.82
CA PRO A 8 8.98 7.34 -5.78
C PRO A 8 9.60 7.14 -4.38
N PHE A 9 8.90 7.51 -3.30
CA PHE A 9 9.35 7.23 -1.92
C PHE A 9 9.36 5.74 -1.59
N PHE A 10 8.47 4.99 -2.21
CA PHE A 10 8.38 3.53 -2.04
C PHE A 10 9.37 2.82 -2.96
N LEU A 11 9.59 3.33 -4.17
CA LEU A 11 10.37 2.63 -5.20
C LEU A 11 11.88 2.56 -4.92
N SER A 12 12.45 3.49 -4.15
CA SER A 12 13.90 3.51 -3.87
C SER A 12 14.38 2.38 -2.96
N ILE A 13 13.45 1.66 -2.31
CA ILE A 13 13.76 0.70 -1.25
C ILE A 13 13.18 -0.70 -1.51
N VAL A 14 12.43 -0.89 -2.60
CA VAL A 14 11.86 -2.16 -2.99
C VAL A 14 12.78 -2.87 -3.98
N ASP A 15 12.84 -4.19 -3.89
CA ASP A 15 13.60 -5.01 -4.83
C ASP A 15 13.08 -4.81 -6.26
N PRO A 16 13.94 -4.53 -7.26
CA PRO A 16 13.53 -4.29 -8.64
C PRO A 16 12.72 -5.44 -9.26
N SER A 17 12.90 -6.68 -8.80
CA SER A 17 12.11 -7.83 -9.26
C SER A 17 10.62 -7.70 -8.95
N LEU A 18 10.27 -6.96 -7.89
CA LEU A 18 8.87 -6.67 -7.51
C LEU A 18 8.25 -5.55 -8.37
N LEU A 19 9.05 -4.87 -9.18
CA LEU A 19 8.63 -3.81 -10.09
C LEU A 19 8.43 -4.29 -11.52
N ALA A 20 8.62 -5.59 -11.79
CA ALA A 20 8.27 -6.17 -13.08
C ALA A 20 6.74 -6.14 -13.29
N PRO A 21 6.24 -5.60 -14.41
CA PRO A 21 4.81 -5.66 -14.71
C PRO A 21 4.28 -7.11 -14.83
N PRO A 22 3.02 -7.37 -14.42
CA PRO A 22 2.11 -6.46 -13.73
C PRO A 22 2.46 -6.32 -12.24
N VAL A 23 2.63 -5.08 -11.76
CA VAL A 23 2.94 -4.81 -10.35
C VAL A 23 1.66 -4.88 -9.52
N ASN A 24 1.66 -5.73 -8.50
CA ASN A 24 0.58 -5.81 -7.52
C ASN A 24 0.98 -5.04 -6.25
N VAL A 25 0.26 -3.97 -5.93
CA VAL A 25 0.59 -3.11 -4.79
C VAL A 25 0.44 -3.82 -3.44
N LEU A 26 -0.43 -4.83 -3.34
CA LEU A 26 -0.56 -5.63 -2.11
C LEU A 26 0.69 -6.49 -1.87
N ARG A 27 1.21 -7.13 -2.93
CA ARG A 27 2.50 -7.82 -2.88
C ARG A 27 3.60 -6.85 -2.51
N LEU A 28 3.70 -5.71 -3.22
CA LEU A 28 4.70 -4.69 -2.94
C LEU A 28 4.65 -4.20 -1.48
N SER A 29 3.44 -4.03 -0.93
CA SER A 29 3.21 -3.54 0.44
C SER A 29 3.69 -4.52 1.52
N LEU A 30 3.40 -5.81 1.34
CA LEU A 30 3.60 -6.81 2.40
C LEU A 30 4.83 -7.69 2.21
N HIS A 31 5.42 -7.71 1.01
CA HIS A 31 6.57 -8.55 0.71
C HIS A 31 7.80 -8.13 1.54
N PRO A 32 8.61 -9.08 2.06
CA PRO A 32 9.79 -8.76 2.88
C PRO A 32 10.86 -7.93 2.16
N LEU A 33 11.01 -8.15 0.85
CA LEU A 33 11.86 -7.34 -0.04
C LEU A 33 11.13 -6.13 -0.64
N GLY A 34 9.89 -5.92 -0.23
CA GLY A 34 9.05 -4.80 -0.63
C GLY A 34 9.06 -3.69 0.43
N MET A 35 7.89 -3.07 0.60
CA MET A 35 7.70 -1.95 1.52
C MET A 35 7.64 -2.36 2.99
N ALA A 36 7.33 -3.63 3.27
CA ALA A 36 7.02 -4.12 4.61
C ALA A 36 8.03 -3.70 5.70
N PRO A 37 9.37 -3.78 5.50
CA PRO A 37 10.35 -3.40 6.52
C PRO A 37 10.31 -1.94 6.95
N ARG A 38 9.64 -1.09 6.17
CA ARG A 38 9.62 0.37 6.35
C ARG A 38 8.23 0.87 6.76
N ILE A 39 7.27 -0.03 6.94
CA ILE A 39 5.95 0.32 7.45
C ILE A 39 6.01 0.42 8.97
N ALA A 40 5.91 1.63 9.51
CA ALA A 40 5.96 1.88 10.94
C ALA A 40 4.78 1.24 11.69
N ASN A 41 3.60 1.25 11.07
CA ASN A 41 2.37 0.66 11.59
C ASN A 41 2.02 -0.68 10.89
N TYR A 42 3.02 -1.54 10.67
CA TYR A 42 2.89 -2.75 9.83
C TYR A 42 1.65 -3.59 10.14
N TRP A 43 1.38 -3.90 11.41
CA TRP A 43 0.25 -4.76 11.78
C TRP A 43 -1.11 -4.11 11.52
N GLU A 44 -1.25 -2.81 11.77
CA GLU A 44 -2.47 -2.06 11.45
C GLU A 44 -2.72 -2.08 9.94
N TRP A 45 -1.69 -1.74 9.17
CA TRP A 45 -1.75 -1.70 7.72
C TRP A 45 -2.06 -3.08 7.12
N ARG A 46 -1.37 -4.13 7.60
CA ARG A 46 -1.61 -5.51 7.18
C ARG A 46 -3.06 -5.92 7.45
N ASN A 47 -3.55 -5.70 8.66
CA ASN A 47 -4.92 -6.06 9.03
C ASN A 47 -5.96 -5.34 8.15
N HIS A 48 -5.74 -4.05 7.89
CA HIS A 48 -6.58 -3.27 6.97
C HIS A 48 -6.63 -3.87 5.56
N LEU A 49 -5.47 -4.23 4.99
CA LEU A 49 -5.40 -4.86 3.66
C LEU A 49 -6.13 -6.21 3.62
N PHE A 50 -5.98 -7.04 4.66
CA PHE A 50 -6.67 -8.34 4.74
C PHE A 50 -8.17 -8.20 4.97
N GLU A 51 -8.64 -7.19 5.68
CA GLU A 51 -10.07 -6.88 5.80
C GLU A 51 -10.66 -6.50 4.45
N ARG A 52 -9.97 -5.62 3.71
CA ARG A 52 -10.36 -5.23 2.34
C ARG A 52 -10.41 -6.43 1.40
N LEU A 53 -9.37 -7.27 1.40
CA LEU A 53 -9.32 -8.49 0.58
C LEU A 53 -10.45 -9.47 0.92
N ARG A 54 -10.71 -9.71 2.21
CA ARG A 54 -11.80 -10.59 2.64
C ARG A 54 -13.16 -10.08 2.15
N HIS A 55 -13.38 -8.77 2.20
CA HIS A 55 -14.61 -8.18 1.67
C HIS A 55 -14.74 -8.40 0.15
N GLN A 56 -13.67 -8.17 -0.62
CA GLN A 56 -13.67 -8.41 -2.07
C GLN A 56 -13.92 -9.88 -2.40
N VAL A 57 -13.21 -10.81 -1.75
CA VAL A 57 -13.42 -12.26 -1.91
C VAL A 57 -14.86 -12.66 -1.56
N GLY A 58 -15.43 -12.10 -0.48
CA GLY A 58 -16.81 -12.39 -0.09
C GLY A 58 -17.85 -11.93 -1.11
N MET A 59 -17.55 -10.88 -1.88
CA MET A 59 -18.45 -10.37 -2.92
C MET A 59 -18.30 -11.10 -4.26
N THR A 60 -17.09 -11.49 -4.64
CA THR A 60 -16.80 -12.01 -6.00
C THR A 60 -16.55 -13.50 -6.07
N ALA A 61 -16.15 -14.12 -4.95
CA ALA A 61 -15.62 -15.48 -4.90
C ALA A 61 -14.46 -15.74 -5.89
N ASP A 62 -13.68 -14.70 -6.22
CA ASP A 62 -12.61 -14.79 -7.21
C ASP A 62 -11.45 -15.68 -6.71
N PRO A 63 -11.14 -16.81 -7.40
CA PRO A 63 -10.05 -17.70 -7.03
C PRO A 63 -8.67 -17.02 -7.05
N VAL A 64 -8.47 -15.98 -7.87
CA VAL A 64 -7.21 -15.23 -7.93
C VAL A 64 -7.02 -14.42 -6.65
N LEU A 65 -8.07 -13.78 -6.13
CA LEU A 65 -8.02 -13.04 -4.86
C LEU A 65 -7.86 -13.98 -3.66
N ILE A 66 -8.46 -15.16 -3.71
CA ILE A 66 -8.27 -16.21 -2.69
C ILE A 66 -6.80 -16.65 -2.64
N ALA A 67 -6.23 -17.02 -3.80
CA ALA A 67 -4.83 -17.43 -3.89
C ALA A 67 -3.87 -16.30 -3.47
N LEU A 68 -4.17 -15.04 -3.83
CA LEU A 68 -3.41 -13.89 -3.39
C LEU A 68 -3.49 -13.71 -1.87
N THR A 69 -4.67 -13.92 -1.25
CA THR A 69 -4.82 -13.83 0.20
C THR A 69 -3.94 -14.86 0.92
N GLU A 70 -3.91 -16.10 0.43
CA GLU A 70 -3.04 -17.16 0.95
C GLU A 70 -1.56 -16.82 0.79
N GLU A 71 -1.16 -16.33 -0.39
CA GLU A 71 0.21 -15.88 -0.67
C GLU A 71 0.66 -14.79 0.32
N LEU A 72 -0.14 -13.74 0.48
CA LEU A 72 0.19 -12.62 1.37
C LEU A 72 0.22 -13.07 2.84
N ALA A 73 -0.61 -14.04 3.22
CA ALA A 73 -0.66 -14.59 4.57
C ALA A 73 0.65 -15.30 4.94
N ALA A 74 1.32 -15.91 3.96
CA ALA A 74 2.59 -16.61 4.14
C ALA A 74 3.80 -15.67 4.29
N TYR A 75 3.68 -14.38 3.96
CA TYR A 75 4.80 -13.44 4.15
C TYR A 75 5.10 -13.22 5.64
N PRO A 76 6.38 -13.31 6.05
CA PRO A 76 6.77 -13.04 7.43
C PRO A 76 6.59 -11.57 7.77
N ALA A 77 6.25 -11.29 9.03
CA ALA A 77 6.29 -9.94 9.55
C ALA A 77 7.75 -9.43 9.58
N PRO A 78 7.99 -8.13 9.34
CA PRO A 78 9.32 -7.54 9.48
C PRO A 78 9.91 -7.72 10.87
N ALA A 79 11.22 -7.87 10.94
CA ALA A 79 11.94 -7.88 12.21
C ALA A 79 11.70 -6.57 12.98
N GLY A 80 11.29 -6.68 14.25
CA GLY A 80 11.00 -5.52 15.09
C GLY A 80 9.61 -4.89 14.88
N ALA A 81 8.74 -5.47 14.05
CA ALA A 81 7.35 -5.05 13.94
C ALA A 81 6.64 -5.22 15.30
N LYS A 82 6.44 -4.11 16.01
CA LYS A 82 5.84 -4.11 17.34
C LYS A 82 4.35 -4.46 17.25
N PRO A 83 3.84 -5.38 18.10
CA PRO A 83 2.41 -5.64 18.17
C PRO A 83 1.64 -4.35 18.35
N HIS A 84 0.50 -4.24 17.67
CA HIS A 84 -0.37 -3.09 17.81
C HIS A 84 -0.92 -3.01 19.23
N HIS A 85 -0.56 -1.95 19.96
CA HIS A 85 -1.21 -1.54 21.19
C HIS A 85 -2.12 -0.38 20.79
N GLY A 86 -3.43 -0.66 20.67
CA GLY A 86 -4.46 0.27 20.19
C GLY A 86 -4.19 1.74 20.56
N GLY A 87 -3.98 2.58 19.55
CA GLY A 87 -3.49 3.93 19.80
C GLY A 87 -3.77 4.99 18.73
N ASN A 88 -4.40 4.65 17.60
CA ASN A 88 -4.83 5.68 16.66
C ASN A 88 -6.32 5.52 16.34
N ASP A 89 -7.10 6.39 16.97
CA ASP A 89 -8.53 6.53 16.78
C ASP A 89 -8.79 7.30 15.48
N TYR A 90 -8.61 6.64 14.33
CA TYR A 90 -9.10 7.15 13.05
C TYR A 90 -10.64 6.96 12.91
N ALA A 91 -11.35 6.80 14.03
CA ALA A 91 -12.78 6.50 14.11
C ALA A 91 -13.22 5.31 13.22
N GLY A 92 -12.29 4.42 12.86
CA GLY A 92 -12.53 3.28 11.97
C GLY A 92 -12.75 3.63 10.49
N VAL A 93 -12.51 4.88 10.06
CA VAL A 93 -12.84 5.30 8.68
C VAL A 93 -11.72 5.01 7.68
N VAL A 94 -10.45 5.22 8.07
CA VAL A 94 -9.28 4.95 7.20
C VAL A 94 -8.08 4.55 8.07
N VAL A 95 -7.33 3.52 7.67
CA VAL A 95 -6.02 3.19 8.25
C VAL A 95 -4.94 3.75 7.31
N PRO A 96 -4.21 4.81 7.69
CA PRO A 96 -3.14 5.33 6.86
C PRO A 96 -1.91 4.42 6.88
N LEU A 97 -1.20 4.40 5.77
CA LEU A 97 0.13 3.82 5.66
C LEU A 97 1.14 4.80 6.29
N GLN A 98 1.74 4.41 7.41
CA GLN A 98 2.85 5.16 8.01
C GLN A 98 4.17 4.55 7.56
N PHE A 99 4.98 5.35 6.87
CA PHE A 99 6.14 4.89 6.15
C PHE A 99 7.41 5.60 6.61
N VAL A 100 8.43 4.83 7.00
CA VAL A 100 9.71 5.33 7.48
C VAL A 100 10.57 5.75 6.29
N THR A 101 10.94 7.03 6.25
CA THR A 101 11.84 7.62 5.25
C THR A 101 12.99 8.36 5.92
N ASP A 102 13.98 8.79 5.13
CA ASP A 102 15.07 9.64 5.64
C ASP A 102 14.58 11.02 6.11
N ALA A 103 13.40 11.46 5.65
CA ALA A 103 12.73 12.68 6.11
C ALA A 103 11.88 12.47 7.37
N GLY A 104 11.87 11.26 7.94
CA GLY A 104 11.01 10.85 9.05
C GLY A 104 9.85 9.97 8.60
N ILE A 105 8.88 9.78 9.50
CA ILE A 105 7.67 9.01 9.19
C ILE A 105 6.73 9.88 8.36
N LEU A 106 6.36 9.38 7.18
CA LEU A 106 5.35 9.98 6.30
C LEU A 106 4.06 9.17 6.39
N SER A 107 2.92 9.83 6.36
CA SER A 107 1.60 9.21 6.53
C SER A 107 0.76 9.38 5.27
N PHE A 108 0.25 8.27 4.73
CA PHE A 108 -0.50 8.26 3.47
C PHE A 108 -1.88 7.62 3.61
N ILE A 109 -2.89 8.27 3.04
CA ILE A 109 -4.19 7.67 2.78
C ILE A 109 -4.11 6.92 1.46
N SER A 110 -4.44 5.64 1.46
CA SER A 110 -4.51 4.85 0.23
C SER A 110 -5.93 4.79 -0.30
N THR A 111 -6.09 4.87 -1.62
CA THR A 111 -7.37 4.73 -2.30
C THR A 111 -7.20 3.79 -3.48
N THR A 112 -8.02 2.73 -3.52
CA THR A 112 -8.13 1.83 -4.66
C THR A 112 -9.30 2.25 -5.52
N THR A 113 -9.05 2.55 -6.79
CA THR A 113 -10.09 2.73 -7.79
C THR A 113 -10.09 1.50 -8.69
N VAL A 114 -11.22 0.80 -8.76
CA VAL A 114 -11.38 -0.38 -9.61
C VAL A 114 -12.16 0.03 -10.86
N PHE A 115 -11.61 -0.22 -12.04
CA PHE A 115 -12.27 0.02 -13.32
C PHE A 115 -12.91 -1.28 -13.82
N GLY A 116 -14.24 -1.34 -13.75
CA GLY A 116 -15.06 -2.45 -14.22
C GLY A 116 -16.54 -2.07 -14.30
N THR A 117 -17.33 -2.80 -15.07
CA THR A 117 -18.80 -2.74 -15.04
C THR A 117 -19.32 -3.84 -14.11
N PRO A 118 -20.47 -3.67 -13.42
CA PRO A 118 -21.00 -4.69 -12.49
C PRO A 118 -21.33 -6.06 -13.13
N ILE A 119 -21.16 -6.21 -14.44
CA ILE A 119 -21.61 -7.36 -15.23
C ILE A 119 -20.43 -8.22 -15.74
N ASP A 120 -19.21 -7.68 -15.84
CA ASP A 120 -18.07 -8.41 -16.41
C ASP A 120 -17.10 -8.90 -15.32
N VAL A 121 -17.43 -10.04 -14.71
CA VAL A 121 -16.60 -10.74 -13.69
C VAL A 121 -15.38 -11.45 -14.31
N THR A 122 -15.08 -11.24 -15.59
CA THR A 122 -14.06 -12.01 -16.34
C THR A 122 -12.91 -11.19 -16.90
N LEU A 123 -12.90 -9.87 -16.74
CA LEU A 123 -11.76 -9.05 -17.15
C LEU A 123 -10.88 -8.77 -15.94
N SER A 124 -9.56 -8.96 -16.08
CA SER A 124 -8.60 -8.46 -15.11
C SER A 124 -8.88 -6.98 -14.85
N GLU A 125 -9.53 -6.68 -13.74
CA GLU A 125 -9.95 -5.32 -13.41
C GLU A 125 -8.71 -4.45 -13.30
N LEU A 126 -8.69 -3.34 -14.04
CA LEU A 126 -7.63 -2.37 -13.85
C LEU A 126 -7.90 -1.71 -12.50
N ALA A 127 -7.04 -1.99 -11.51
CA ALA A 127 -7.09 -1.33 -10.21
C ALA A 127 -5.96 -0.30 -10.13
N LEU A 128 -6.33 0.94 -9.77
CA LEU A 128 -5.40 2.03 -9.54
C LEU A 128 -5.32 2.31 -8.05
N GLU A 129 -4.12 2.14 -7.48
CA GLU A 129 -3.83 2.54 -6.11
C GLU A 129 -3.22 3.95 -6.10
N THR A 130 -3.79 4.85 -5.28
CA THR A 130 -3.27 6.21 -5.09
C THR A 130 -2.99 6.45 -3.62
N PHE A 131 -1.83 7.03 -3.32
CA PHE A 131 -1.39 7.39 -1.97
C PHE A 131 -1.37 8.91 -1.78
N PHE A 132 -2.31 9.45 -1.02
CA PHE A 132 -2.40 10.89 -0.72
C PHE A 132 -1.76 11.21 0.62
N PRO A 133 -1.14 12.39 0.81
CA PRO A 133 -0.62 12.78 2.12
C PRO A 133 -1.78 12.85 3.13
N ALA A 134 -1.61 12.20 4.27
CA ALA A 134 -2.60 12.19 5.35
C ALA A 134 -2.51 13.44 6.25
N ASP A 135 -1.39 14.17 6.17
CA ASP A 135 -1.11 15.36 6.97
C ASP A 135 -0.27 16.41 6.21
N ALA A 136 -0.16 17.61 6.80
CA ALA A 136 0.60 18.71 6.23
C ALA A 136 2.11 18.41 6.13
N VAL A 137 2.67 17.69 7.11
CA VAL A 137 4.08 17.31 7.15
C VAL A 137 4.44 16.45 5.94
N THR A 138 3.61 15.46 5.65
CA THR A 138 3.76 14.57 4.50
C THR A 138 3.56 15.35 3.21
N ALA A 139 2.56 16.23 3.14
CA ALA A 139 2.36 17.08 1.96
C ALA A 139 3.57 18.00 1.67
N ASP A 140 4.17 18.59 2.71
CA ASP A 140 5.38 19.41 2.58
C ASP A 140 6.62 18.61 2.19
N ALA A 141 6.76 17.38 2.69
CA ALA A 141 7.81 16.47 2.26
C ALA A 141 7.67 16.13 0.77
N LEU A 142 6.46 15.81 0.30
CA LEU A 142 6.20 15.56 -1.11
C LEU A 142 6.54 16.79 -1.97
N ARG A 143 6.12 18.00 -1.58
CA ARG A 143 6.40 19.25 -2.31
C ARG A 143 7.90 19.49 -2.51
N ARG A 144 8.70 19.34 -1.44
CA ARG A 144 10.16 19.58 -1.49
C ARG A 144 10.89 18.68 -2.50
N ILE A 145 10.43 17.45 -2.68
CA ILE A 145 11.01 16.54 -3.69
C ILE A 145 10.66 16.96 -5.11
N GLN A 146 9.45 17.48 -5.32
CA GLN A 146 9.05 17.98 -6.63
C GLN A 146 9.92 19.15 -7.07
N ASP A 147 10.22 20.07 -6.16
CA ASP A 147 11.05 21.22 -6.45
C ASP A 147 12.51 20.81 -6.70
N SER A 148 13.01 19.77 -6.01
CA SER A 148 14.35 19.22 -6.25
C SER A 148 14.46 18.42 -7.55
N SER A 149 13.36 17.87 -8.06
CA SER A 149 13.32 17.08 -9.30
C SER A 149 13.05 17.94 -10.55
N ALA A 150 12.65 19.20 -10.37
CA ALA A 150 12.44 20.18 -11.43
C ALA A 150 13.70 21.01 -11.78
N VAL A 151 14.80 20.80 -11.07
CA VAL A 151 16.07 21.56 -11.20
C VAL A 151 17.19 20.69 -11.79
N THR A 152 16.87 19.60 -12.49
CA THR A 152 17.82 18.78 -13.26
C THR A 152 17.27 18.51 -14.64
#